data_AF-A0A4P6EF54-F1
#
_entry.id   AF-A0A4P6EF54-F1
#
_cell.length_a   1.000
_cell.length_b   1.000
_cell.length_c   1.000
_cell.angle_alpha   90.00
_cell.angle_beta   90.00
_cell.angle_gamma   90.00
#
_symmetry.space_group_name_H-M   'P 1'
#
loop_
_entity.id
_entity.type
_entity.pdbx_description
1 polymer ?
#
loop_
_entity_poly.entity_id
_entity_poly.type
_entity_poly.pdbx_seq_one_letter_code
_entity_poly.pdbx_strand_id
1 'polypeptide(L)'
;MDRDAALASAKQHWFRPTADGVVWAKSFAIDVAARKQQALARKAIGSDWEAVFLRKQVTDLSTGITGEADGLFFVAPAHVGVHFHERDIPADERMLSQDWFGPRGVPGTPEGLNDCTAYVSHCLVDGGVSYLGPAHSGEVWPTRSAQQIYQILSARPANDVKRLTDMCAAEAAGRVFAALAHIIKPADVLTFAAGGRNGHAGMLVTVDTSTGEARMTCHSTMDHPDLGPSEGTWQIRTQGEEHPFVSILHFSDDDPAPSAALTALAGWWKLALLGTKTLYLHLTKTGAAAWTARKPTGTGAPSKPAARGHWFADAAGTGLVIVWQNGSVDALTPAADAQSMVGTEDEWPLLATRDLG
;
A
#
# COMPACT_ATOMS: atom_id res chain seq x y z
N MET A 1 12.06 -5.85 8.52
CA MET A 1 11.13 -6.83 7.94
C MET A 1 11.91 -7.75 7.02
N ASP A 2 11.56 -9.04 6.97
CA ASP A 2 11.96 -9.94 5.90
C ASP A 2 10.98 -9.80 4.71
N ARG A 3 11.41 -9.10 3.65
CA ARG A 3 10.56 -8.84 2.47
C ARG A 3 10.32 -10.11 1.67
N ASP A 4 11.31 -10.98 1.55
CA ASP A 4 11.21 -12.21 0.76
C ASP A 4 10.17 -13.16 1.36
N ALA A 5 10.14 -13.28 2.70
CA ALA A 5 9.11 -14.04 3.39
C ALA A 5 7.70 -13.46 3.19
N ALA A 6 7.54 -12.12 3.27
CA ALA A 6 6.27 -11.47 3.00
C ALA A 6 5.78 -11.70 1.55
N LEU A 7 6.69 -11.61 0.57
CA LEU A 7 6.39 -11.85 -0.83
C LEU A 7 6.08 -13.32 -1.12
N ALA A 8 6.79 -14.25 -0.49
CA ALA A 8 6.50 -15.67 -0.59
C ALA A 8 5.10 -15.97 -0.05
N SER A 9 4.72 -15.39 1.09
CA SER A 9 3.37 -15.50 1.64
C SER A 9 2.31 -14.93 0.68
N ALA A 10 2.54 -13.73 0.14
CA ALA A 10 1.66 -13.14 -0.86
C ALA A 10 1.50 -14.00 -2.13
N LYS A 11 2.60 -14.46 -2.70
CA LYS A 11 2.61 -15.36 -3.87
C LYS A 11 1.85 -16.65 -3.59
N GLN A 12 1.98 -17.16 -2.37
CA GLN A 12 1.34 -18.39 -1.93
C GLN A 12 -0.16 -18.22 -1.72
N HIS A 13 -0.61 -17.06 -1.23
CA HIS A 13 -1.96 -16.87 -0.72
C HIS A 13 -2.85 -15.97 -1.55
N TRP A 14 -2.38 -15.14 -2.49
CA TRP A 14 -3.22 -14.17 -3.19
C TRP A 14 -4.54 -14.70 -3.82
N PHE A 15 -4.60 -15.99 -4.16
CA PHE A 15 -5.77 -16.68 -4.72
C PHE A 15 -6.44 -17.69 -3.78
N ARG A 16 -6.04 -17.76 -2.50
CA ARG A 16 -6.62 -18.70 -1.52
C ARG A 16 -6.60 -18.13 -0.09
N PRO A 17 -7.39 -18.67 0.85
CA PRO A 17 -7.34 -18.22 2.23
C PRO A 17 -5.92 -18.24 2.83
N THR A 18 -5.67 -17.34 3.78
CA THR A 18 -4.43 -17.29 4.57
C THR A 18 -4.27 -18.55 5.43
N ALA A 19 -3.07 -18.74 6.00
CA ALA A 19 -2.70 -19.96 6.72
C ALA A 19 -3.57 -20.27 7.95
N ASP A 20 -4.29 -19.29 8.51
CA ASP A 20 -5.24 -19.48 9.60
C ASP A 20 -6.59 -20.07 9.14
N GLY A 21 -6.82 -20.17 7.84
CA GLY A 21 -8.04 -20.71 7.27
C GLY A 21 -9.27 -19.84 7.51
N VAL A 22 -9.08 -18.54 7.76
CA VAL A 22 -10.15 -17.57 7.96
C VAL A 22 -10.20 -16.61 6.78
N VAL A 23 -11.41 -16.27 6.34
CA VAL A 23 -11.67 -15.22 5.36
C VAL A 23 -12.63 -14.22 5.97
N TRP A 24 -12.46 -12.93 5.69
CA TRP A 24 -13.29 -11.90 6.28
C TRP A 24 -14.41 -11.44 5.35
N ALA A 25 -15.63 -11.39 5.87
CA ALA A 25 -16.71 -10.55 5.36
C ALA A 25 -16.69 -9.19 6.08
N LYS A 26 -17.48 -8.21 5.61
CA LYS A 26 -17.51 -6.87 6.21
C LYS A 26 -17.87 -6.87 7.70
N SER A 27 -18.67 -7.83 8.16
CA SER A 27 -19.17 -7.87 9.55
C SER A 27 -18.85 -9.14 10.33
N PHE A 28 -18.19 -10.14 9.74
CA PHE A 28 -17.84 -11.39 10.43
C PHE A 28 -16.68 -12.15 9.75
N ALA A 29 -16.04 -13.02 10.53
CA ALA A 29 -15.07 -14.00 10.03
C ALA A 29 -15.76 -15.26 9.50
N ILE A 30 -15.22 -15.82 8.44
CA ILE A 30 -15.65 -17.07 7.81
C ILE A 30 -14.57 -18.12 8.09
N ASP A 31 -14.89 -19.09 8.93
CA ASP A 31 -14.09 -20.30 9.11
C ASP A 31 -14.28 -21.20 7.87
N VAL A 32 -13.22 -21.28 7.05
CA VAL A 32 -13.23 -22.03 5.79
C VAL A 32 -13.39 -23.52 6.02
N ALA A 33 -12.79 -24.07 7.08
CA ALA A 33 -12.91 -25.49 7.41
C ALA A 33 -14.35 -25.84 7.82
N ALA A 34 -14.98 -25.01 8.66
CA ALA A 34 -16.38 -25.17 9.03
C ALA A 34 -17.31 -25.07 7.82
N ARG A 35 -17.04 -24.15 6.88
CA ARG A 35 -17.79 -24.04 5.62
C ARG A 35 -17.60 -25.27 4.72
N LYS A 36 -16.38 -25.80 4.62
CA LYS A 36 -16.10 -27.04 3.88
C LYS A 36 -16.91 -28.21 4.45
N GLN A 37 -16.94 -28.37 5.78
CA GLN A 37 -17.72 -29.44 6.42
C GLN A 37 -19.23 -29.33 6.15
N GLN A 38 -19.78 -28.11 6.16
CA GLN A 38 -21.18 -27.88 5.80
C GLN A 38 -21.48 -28.27 4.34
N ALA A 39 -20.58 -27.95 3.42
CA ALA A 39 -20.71 -28.29 2.00
C ALA A 39 -20.61 -29.80 1.76
N LEU A 40 -19.67 -30.48 2.43
CA LEU A 40 -19.52 -31.94 2.39
C LEU A 40 -20.75 -32.67 2.93
N ALA A 41 -21.32 -32.21 4.05
CA ALA A 41 -22.53 -32.79 4.62
C ALA A 41 -23.73 -32.72 3.66
N ARG A 42 -23.75 -31.70 2.79
CA ARG A 42 -24.76 -31.53 1.73
C ARG A 42 -24.42 -32.26 0.43
N LYS A 43 -23.25 -32.92 0.36
CA LYS A 43 -22.69 -33.54 -0.86
C LYS A 43 -22.57 -32.55 -2.02
N ALA A 44 -22.30 -31.29 -1.71
CA ALA A 44 -22.20 -30.22 -2.70
C ALA A 44 -20.79 -30.11 -3.32
N ILE A 45 -19.79 -30.72 -2.68
CA ILE A 45 -18.37 -30.70 -3.10
C ILE A 45 -17.71 -32.06 -2.85
N GLY A 46 -16.58 -32.32 -3.49
CA GLY A 46 -15.69 -33.44 -3.18
C GLY A 46 -14.88 -33.21 -1.89
N SER A 47 -14.43 -34.28 -1.23
CA SER A 47 -13.63 -34.21 0.00
C SER A 47 -12.26 -33.56 -0.19
N ASP A 48 -11.71 -33.71 -1.38
CA ASP A 48 -10.43 -33.19 -1.84
C ASP A 48 -10.51 -31.75 -2.37
N TRP A 49 -11.71 -31.18 -2.54
CA TRP A 49 -11.86 -29.81 -3.05
C TRP A 49 -11.25 -28.77 -2.11
N GLU A 50 -10.66 -27.72 -2.67
CA GLU A 50 -9.95 -26.68 -1.92
C GLU A 50 -10.63 -25.32 -2.05
N ALA A 51 -10.45 -24.48 -1.03
CA ALA A 51 -10.98 -23.12 -1.03
C ALA A 51 -10.04 -22.18 -1.79
N VAL A 52 -10.58 -21.45 -2.75
CA VAL A 52 -9.85 -20.46 -3.58
C VAL A 52 -10.71 -19.23 -3.80
N PHE A 53 -10.08 -18.09 -4.07
CA PHE A 53 -10.75 -16.93 -4.63
C PHE A 53 -10.78 -17.06 -6.15
N LEU A 54 -11.91 -16.72 -6.77
CA LEU A 54 -12.04 -16.61 -8.22
C LEU A 54 -12.75 -15.30 -8.59
N ARG A 55 -12.32 -14.68 -9.69
CA ARG A 55 -13.05 -13.58 -10.34
C ARG A 55 -14.28 -14.11 -11.04
N LYS A 56 -15.39 -13.42 -10.88
CA LYS A 56 -16.66 -13.73 -11.52
C LYS A 56 -17.33 -12.49 -12.07
N GLN A 57 -18.19 -12.69 -13.06
CA GLN A 57 -19.09 -11.65 -13.53
C GLN A 57 -20.24 -11.51 -12.53
N VAL A 58 -20.55 -10.26 -12.18
CA VAL A 58 -21.63 -9.95 -11.26
C VAL A 58 -22.38 -8.71 -11.73
N THR A 59 -23.69 -8.71 -11.52
CA THR A 59 -24.52 -7.53 -11.71
C THR A 59 -24.81 -6.92 -10.35
N ASP A 60 -24.38 -5.67 -10.14
CA ASP A 60 -24.78 -4.90 -8.97
C ASP A 60 -26.28 -4.62 -9.08
N LEU A 61 -27.07 -5.19 -8.16
CA LEU A 61 -28.53 -5.05 -8.20
C LEU A 61 -29.03 -3.63 -7.89
N SER A 62 -28.19 -2.77 -7.31
CA SER A 62 -28.55 -1.38 -7.00
C SER A 62 -28.42 -0.45 -8.21
N THR A 63 -27.47 -0.73 -9.11
CA THR A 63 -27.18 0.10 -10.30
C THR A 63 -27.57 -0.58 -11.61
N GLY A 64 -27.74 -1.91 -11.61
CA GLY A 64 -27.93 -2.74 -12.80
C GLY A 64 -26.66 -2.91 -13.65
N ILE A 65 -25.52 -2.38 -13.21
CA ILE A 65 -24.26 -2.46 -13.94
C ILE A 65 -23.66 -3.84 -13.73
N THR A 66 -23.21 -4.46 -14.83
CA THR A 66 -22.46 -5.73 -14.78
C THR A 66 -20.97 -5.45 -14.87
N GLY A 67 -20.21 -6.06 -13.97
CA GLY A 67 -18.76 -5.97 -13.89
C GLY A 67 -18.15 -7.23 -13.29
N GLU A 68 -16.90 -7.12 -12.84
CA GLU A 68 -16.21 -8.19 -12.14
C GLU A 68 -16.21 -7.98 -10.63
N ALA A 69 -16.39 -9.07 -9.91
CA ALA A 69 -16.15 -9.14 -8.47
C ALA A 69 -15.61 -10.52 -8.11
N ASP A 70 -15.18 -10.70 -6.87
CA ASP A 70 -14.62 -11.98 -6.44
C ASP A 70 -15.61 -12.80 -5.62
N GLY A 71 -15.37 -14.09 -5.62
CA GLY A 71 -16.01 -15.01 -4.70
C GLY A 71 -15.00 -15.94 -4.05
N LEU A 72 -15.33 -16.40 -2.85
CA LEU A 72 -14.70 -17.55 -2.23
C LEU A 72 -15.42 -18.80 -2.76
N PHE A 73 -14.69 -19.66 -3.46
CA PHE A 73 -15.17 -20.91 -4.03
C PHE A 73 -14.50 -22.09 -3.36
N PHE A 74 -15.17 -23.24 -3.40
CA PHE A 74 -14.51 -24.54 -3.32
C PHE A 74 -14.40 -25.12 -4.72
N VAL A 75 -13.22 -25.61 -5.12
CA VAL A 75 -12.97 -26.14 -6.47
C VAL A 75 -12.26 -27.50 -6.42
N ALA A 76 -12.42 -28.29 -7.48
CA ALA A 76 -11.68 -29.53 -7.64
C ALA A 76 -10.15 -29.28 -7.70
N PRO A 77 -9.32 -30.23 -7.22
CA PRO A 77 -7.86 -30.03 -7.10
C PRO A 77 -7.15 -29.63 -8.40
N ALA A 78 -7.65 -30.08 -9.55
CA ALA A 78 -7.08 -29.78 -10.86
C ALA A 78 -7.08 -28.27 -11.20
N HIS A 79 -7.88 -27.46 -10.52
CA HIS A 79 -8.03 -26.03 -10.82
C HIS A 79 -7.30 -25.10 -9.85
N VAL A 80 -6.81 -25.61 -8.73
CA VAL A 80 -6.17 -24.81 -7.67
C VAL A 80 -4.88 -24.19 -8.18
N GLY A 81 -4.82 -22.86 -8.26
CA GLY A 81 -3.65 -22.12 -8.77
C GLY A 81 -3.44 -22.24 -10.28
N VAL A 82 -4.40 -22.82 -11.01
CA VAL A 82 -4.38 -22.98 -12.47
C VAL A 82 -5.38 -22.03 -13.13
N HIS A 83 -6.58 -21.92 -12.56
CA HIS A 83 -7.62 -21.03 -13.06
C HIS A 83 -7.96 -19.98 -11.99
N PHE A 84 -8.21 -18.76 -12.45
CA PHE A 84 -8.49 -17.62 -11.57
C PHE A 84 -9.78 -16.90 -11.90
N HIS A 85 -10.44 -17.26 -13.01
CA HIS A 85 -11.80 -16.84 -13.31
C HIS A 85 -12.76 -18.02 -13.15
N GLU A 86 -13.91 -17.74 -12.54
CA GLU A 86 -14.99 -18.72 -12.35
C GLU A 86 -15.31 -19.42 -13.67
N ARG A 87 -15.50 -18.66 -14.76
CA ARG A 87 -15.93 -19.15 -16.08
C ARG A 87 -15.00 -20.21 -16.70
N ASP A 88 -13.75 -20.30 -16.25
CA ASP A 88 -12.75 -21.22 -16.80
C ASP A 88 -12.83 -22.61 -16.14
N ILE A 89 -13.63 -22.78 -15.09
CA ILE A 89 -13.82 -24.03 -14.36
C ILE A 89 -15.21 -24.61 -14.66
N PRO A 90 -15.40 -25.91 -14.93
CA PRO A 90 -16.74 -26.48 -15.10
C PRO A 90 -17.66 -26.22 -13.89
N ALA A 91 -18.96 -26.01 -14.14
CA ALA A 91 -19.91 -25.65 -13.09
C ALA A 91 -20.12 -26.76 -12.02
N ASP A 92 -19.87 -28.01 -12.38
CA ASP A 92 -19.90 -29.19 -11.51
C ASP A 92 -18.56 -29.45 -10.79
N GLU A 93 -17.52 -28.66 -11.09
CA GLU A 93 -16.19 -28.72 -10.47
C GLU A 93 -15.89 -27.49 -9.59
N ARG A 94 -16.90 -26.65 -9.34
CA ARG A 94 -16.82 -25.46 -8.48
C ARG A 94 -18.09 -25.22 -7.69
N MET A 95 -17.97 -24.64 -6.49
CA MET A 95 -19.09 -24.19 -5.67
C MET A 95 -18.79 -22.84 -5.04
N LEU A 96 -19.59 -21.82 -5.34
CA LEU A 96 -19.52 -20.51 -4.67
C LEU A 96 -19.94 -20.66 -3.20
N SER A 97 -19.04 -20.33 -2.28
CA SER A 97 -19.31 -20.32 -0.84
C SER A 97 -19.69 -18.93 -0.33
N GLN A 98 -19.04 -17.88 -0.85
CA GLN A 98 -19.29 -16.51 -0.42
C GLN A 98 -19.01 -15.53 -1.57
N ASP A 99 -19.91 -14.57 -1.76
CA ASP A 99 -19.81 -13.53 -2.80
C ASP A 99 -19.36 -12.19 -2.20
N TRP A 100 -18.61 -11.40 -2.97
CA TRP A 100 -18.24 -10.01 -2.67
C TRP A 100 -19.44 -9.12 -2.34
N PHE A 101 -20.58 -9.28 -3.02
CA PHE A 101 -21.80 -8.51 -2.74
C PHE A 101 -22.70 -9.16 -1.68
N GLY A 102 -22.27 -10.29 -1.12
CA GLY A 102 -23.09 -11.10 -0.23
C GLY A 102 -24.33 -11.67 -0.93
N PRO A 103 -25.24 -12.31 -0.20
CA PRO A 103 -26.42 -12.98 -0.76
C PRO A 103 -27.44 -12.00 -1.35
N ARG A 104 -27.29 -10.70 -1.07
CA ARG A 104 -28.20 -9.65 -1.55
C ARG A 104 -27.79 -9.07 -2.90
N GLY A 105 -26.60 -9.38 -3.43
CA GLY A 105 -26.14 -8.85 -4.71
C GLY A 105 -25.95 -7.33 -4.73
N VAL A 106 -25.77 -6.70 -3.56
CA VAL A 106 -25.53 -5.27 -3.42
C VAL A 106 -24.13 -5.04 -2.81
N PRO A 107 -23.29 -4.17 -3.39
CA PRO A 107 -22.01 -3.80 -2.81
C PRO A 107 -22.17 -3.26 -1.38
N GLY A 108 -21.19 -3.51 -0.52
CA GLY A 108 -21.19 -2.89 0.80
C GLY A 108 -22.03 -3.60 1.87
N THR A 109 -22.66 -4.72 1.54
CA THR A 109 -23.46 -5.49 2.51
C THR A 109 -22.59 -6.10 3.62
N PRO A 110 -23.12 -6.26 4.85
CA PRO A 110 -22.43 -6.90 5.97
C PRO A 110 -21.82 -8.27 5.64
N GLU A 111 -22.44 -8.99 4.73
CA GLU A 111 -22.08 -10.34 4.31
C GLU A 111 -21.10 -10.38 3.13
N GLY A 112 -20.83 -9.26 2.48
CA GLY A 112 -19.86 -9.18 1.38
C GLY A 112 -18.43 -9.45 1.84
N LEU A 113 -17.63 -10.11 1.00
CA LEU A 113 -16.19 -10.32 1.27
C LEU A 113 -15.46 -8.99 1.52
N ASN A 114 -14.47 -9.02 2.40
CA ASN A 114 -13.67 -7.85 2.79
C ASN A 114 -12.33 -8.27 3.43
N ASP A 115 -11.55 -9.05 2.70
CA ASP A 115 -10.38 -9.77 3.24
C ASP A 115 -9.03 -9.04 3.04
N CYS A 116 -9.01 -7.91 2.32
CA CYS A 116 -7.79 -7.16 1.98
C CYS A 116 -6.83 -6.93 3.16
N THR A 117 -7.38 -6.54 4.30
CA THR A 117 -6.63 -6.16 5.50
C THR A 117 -6.06 -7.36 6.25
N ALA A 118 -6.83 -8.45 6.34
CA ALA A 118 -6.37 -9.69 6.93
C ALA A 118 -5.24 -10.27 6.10
N TYR A 119 -5.43 -10.40 4.79
CA TYR A 119 -4.40 -10.85 3.85
C TYR A 119 -3.09 -10.06 3.98
N VAL A 120 -3.14 -8.73 3.86
CA VAL A 120 -1.94 -7.89 3.99
C VAL A 120 -1.31 -8.08 5.37
N SER A 121 -2.09 -8.16 6.46
CA SER A 121 -1.55 -8.39 7.80
C SER A 121 -0.81 -9.73 7.91
N HIS A 122 -1.36 -10.81 7.34
CA HIS A 122 -0.70 -12.12 7.33
C HIS A 122 0.63 -12.08 6.58
N CYS A 123 0.65 -11.55 5.35
CA CYS A 123 1.88 -11.43 4.58
C CYS A 123 2.96 -10.65 5.34
N LEU A 124 2.59 -9.53 5.96
CA LEU A 124 3.53 -8.71 6.72
C LEU A 124 4.00 -9.40 8.02
N VAL A 125 3.13 -10.15 8.70
CA VAL A 125 3.50 -10.94 9.90
C VAL A 125 4.46 -12.06 9.55
N ASP A 126 4.25 -12.74 8.41
CA ASP A 126 5.19 -13.74 7.89
C ASP A 126 6.56 -13.09 7.56
N GLY A 127 6.56 -11.82 7.14
CA GLY A 127 7.76 -10.97 7.03
C GLY A 127 8.29 -10.41 8.36
N GLY A 128 7.74 -10.81 9.50
CA GLY A 128 8.20 -10.42 10.83
C GLY A 128 7.59 -9.15 11.42
N VAL A 129 6.54 -8.57 10.82
CA VAL A 129 5.80 -7.41 11.38
C VAL A 129 4.83 -7.86 12.46
N SER A 130 5.40 -8.31 13.58
CA SER A 130 4.69 -9.01 14.66
C SER A 130 3.52 -8.24 15.30
N TYR A 131 3.53 -6.91 15.30
CA TYR A 131 2.45 -6.10 15.89
C TYR A 131 1.15 -6.07 15.06
N LEU A 132 1.17 -6.66 13.86
CA LEU A 132 -0.03 -6.90 13.05
C LEU A 132 -0.64 -8.29 13.31
N GLY A 133 0.08 -9.19 13.99
CA GLY A 133 -0.44 -10.52 14.32
C GLY A 133 -1.28 -10.53 15.61
N PRO A 134 -1.77 -11.72 15.99
CA PRO A 134 -2.11 -12.01 17.38
C PRO A 134 -0.89 -11.81 18.30
N ALA A 135 -1.12 -11.55 19.59
CA ALA A 135 -0.03 -11.35 20.54
C ALA A 135 0.70 -12.67 20.86
N HIS A 136 -0.04 -13.78 20.82
CA HIS A 136 0.47 -15.12 21.08
C HIS A 136 0.04 -16.11 19.98
N SER A 137 0.88 -17.10 19.72
CA SER A 137 0.54 -18.18 18.78
C SER A 137 -0.73 -18.91 19.24
N GLY A 138 -1.68 -19.12 18.33
CA GLY A 138 -2.96 -19.76 18.61
C GLY A 138 -4.07 -18.82 19.08
N GLU A 139 -3.79 -17.53 19.28
CA GLU A 139 -4.85 -16.54 19.49
C GLU A 139 -5.54 -16.16 18.18
N VAL A 140 -6.74 -15.58 18.31
CA VAL A 140 -7.54 -15.11 17.19
C VAL A 140 -6.85 -13.92 16.52
N TRP A 141 -6.79 -13.96 15.19
CA TRP A 141 -6.28 -12.83 14.41
C TRP A 141 -7.13 -11.59 14.64
N PRO A 142 -6.50 -10.44 14.95
CA PRO A 142 -7.23 -9.20 15.19
C PRO A 142 -7.91 -8.71 13.91
N THR A 143 -9.22 -8.51 13.97
CA THR A 143 -9.99 -7.86 12.90
C THR A 143 -9.59 -6.39 12.82
N ARG A 144 -9.03 -5.96 11.68
CA ARG A 144 -8.66 -4.56 11.47
C ARG A 144 -9.26 -4.03 10.18
N SER A 145 -9.87 -2.85 10.25
CA SER A 145 -10.18 -2.07 9.06
C SER A 145 -8.91 -1.52 8.41
N ALA A 146 -8.98 -1.12 7.13
CA ALA A 146 -7.85 -0.51 6.43
C ALA A 146 -7.35 0.75 7.15
N GLN A 147 -8.27 1.53 7.72
CA GLN A 147 -7.93 2.68 8.57
C GLN A 147 -7.11 2.30 9.80
N GLN A 148 -7.39 1.17 10.45
CA GLN A 148 -6.62 0.72 11.61
C GLN A 148 -5.22 0.24 11.21
N ILE A 149 -5.09 -0.51 10.10
CA ILE A 149 -3.76 -0.89 9.57
C ILE A 149 -2.94 0.35 9.24
N TYR A 150 -3.53 1.31 8.50
CA TYR A 150 -2.90 2.58 8.20
C TYR A 150 -2.44 3.30 9.47
N GLN A 151 -3.29 3.41 10.51
CA GLN A 151 -2.93 4.07 11.77
C GLN A 151 -1.79 3.37 12.50
N ILE A 152 -1.81 2.03 12.57
CA ILE A 152 -0.78 1.25 13.24
C ILE A 152 0.57 1.42 12.54
N LEU A 153 0.58 1.32 11.21
CA LEU A 153 1.80 1.45 10.40
C LEU A 153 2.32 2.89 10.38
N SER A 154 1.45 3.89 10.19
CA SER A 154 1.85 5.31 10.15
C SER A 154 2.30 5.87 11.50
N ALA A 155 1.88 5.25 12.61
CA ALA A 155 2.33 5.62 13.95
C ALA A 155 3.71 5.03 14.31
N ARG A 156 4.26 4.15 13.47
CA ARG A 156 5.60 3.59 13.71
C ARG A 156 6.67 4.69 13.59
N PRO A 157 7.78 4.54 14.32
CA PRO A 157 8.96 5.37 14.10
C PRO A 157 9.43 5.34 12.64
N ALA A 158 9.97 6.46 12.14
CA ALA A 158 10.41 6.59 10.75
C ALA A 158 11.65 5.75 10.37
N ASN A 159 12.27 5.06 11.33
CA ASN A 159 13.30 4.06 11.11
C ASN A 159 12.73 2.62 11.03
N ASP A 160 11.41 2.50 11.12
CA ASP A 160 10.65 1.26 10.96
C ASP A 160 9.73 1.42 9.74
N VAL A 161 8.79 2.38 9.80
CA VAL A 161 7.91 2.72 8.67
C VAL A 161 7.92 4.22 8.40
N LYS A 162 8.19 4.61 7.16
CA LYS A 162 8.03 5.98 6.66
C LYS A 162 6.69 6.09 5.94
N ARG A 163 5.89 7.08 6.35
CA ARG A 163 4.69 7.48 5.62
C ARG A 163 5.09 8.46 4.53
N LEU A 164 5.32 7.95 3.33
CA LEU A 164 5.74 8.74 2.18
C LEU A 164 4.60 9.64 1.72
N THR A 165 3.38 9.12 1.63
CA THR A 165 2.18 9.90 1.33
C THR A 165 1.07 9.64 2.35
N ASP A 166 0.18 10.61 2.50
CA ASP A 166 -0.98 10.60 3.38
C ASP A 166 -2.22 11.03 2.59
N MET A 167 -2.92 10.06 2.00
CA MET A 167 -4.11 10.27 1.19
C MET A 167 -3.93 11.30 0.06
N CYS A 168 -2.83 11.22 -0.70
CA CYS A 168 -2.63 12.07 -1.87
C CYS A 168 -3.42 11.56 -3.08
N ALA A 169 -3.67 12.40 -4.08
CA ALA A 169 -4.28 11.96 -5.33
C ALA A 169 -3.41 10.91 -6.05
N ALA A 170 -4.03 10.06 -6.86
CA ALA A 170 -3.34 9.02 -7.62
C ALA A 170 -2.19 9.57 -8.48
N GLU A 171 -2.40 10.68 -9.17
CA GLU A 171 -1.36 11.32 -9.98
C GLU A 171 -0.13 11.71 -9.15
N ALA A 172 -0.34 12.26 -7.95
CA ALA A 172 0.73 12.62 -7.03
C ALA A 172 1.45 11.37 -6.49
N ALA A 173 0.73 10.30 -6.17
CA ALA A 173 1.34 9.01 -5.81
C ALA A 173 2.21 8.47 -6.96
N GLY A 174 1.76 8.61 -8.22
CA GLY A 174 2.54 8.24 -9.40
C GLY A 174 3.87 8.99 -9.52
N ARG A 175 3.89 10.30 -9.20
CA ARG A 175 5.13 11.08 -9.14
C ARG A 175 6.08 10.58 -8.06
N VAL A 176 5.54 10.23 -6.88
CA VAL A 176 6.33 9.64 -5.79
C VAL A 176 6.96 8.32 -6.21
N PHE A 177 6.19 7.44 -6.86
CA PHE A 177 6.72 6.18 -7.40
C PHE A 177 7.84 6.40 -8.43
N ALA A 178 7.66 7.33 -9.36
CA ALA A 178 8.68 7.65 -10.36
C ALA A 178 9.96 8.21 -9.71
N ALA A 179 9.84 9.08 -8.71
CA ALA A 179 10.98 9.73 -8.06
C ALA A 179 11.73 8.82 -7.08
N LEU A 180 11.04 7.84 -6.48
CA LEU A 180 11.57 6.95 -5.45
C LEU A 180 11.55 5.48 -5.86
N ALA A 181 11.61 5.17 -7.17
CA ALA A 181 11.58 3.80 -7.66
C ALA A 181 12.76 2.95 -7.13
N HIS A 182 13.87 3.57 -6.72
CA HIS A 182 15.03 2.93 -6.07
C HIS A 182 14.91 2.79 -4.54
N ILE A 183 13.89 3.39 -3.92
CA ILE A 183 13.65 3.38 -2.47
C ILE A 183 12.41 2.54 -2.14
N ILE A 184 11.30 2.75 -2.85
CA ILE A 184 10.06 2.00 -2.66
C ILE A 184 10.27 0.58 -3.16
N LYS A 185 9.87 -0.39 -2.36
CA LYS A 185 10.20 -1.80 -2.56
C LYS A 185 8.96 -2.68 -2.46
N PRO A 186 9.02 -3.89 -3.04
CA PRO A 186 8.09 -4.96 -2.69
C PRO A 186 7.95 -5.12 -1.17
N ALA A 187 6.77 -5.55 -0.72
CA ALA A 187 6.29 -5.59 0.67
C ALA A 187 5.93 -4.23 1.32
N ASP A 188 6.18 -3.10 0.66
CA ASP A 188 5.60 -1.82 1.10
C ASP A 188 4.07 -1.85 0.93
N VAL A 189 3.36 -1.04 1.71
CA VAL A 189 1.89 -1.09 1.80
C VAL A 189 1.28 0.14 1.14
N LEU A 190 0.23 -0.11 0.37
CA LEU A 190 -0.66 0.91 -0.15
C LEU A 190 -1.98 0.86 0.62
N THR A 191 -2.46 2.02 1.06
CA THR A 191 -3.84 2.14 1.53
C THR A 191 -4.59 3.15 0.69
N PHE A 192 -5.85 2.83 0.38
CA PHE A 192 -6.69 3.63 -0.51
C PHE A 192 -7.84 4.22 0.28
N ALA A 193 -8.15 5.50 0.02
CA ALA A 193 -9.07 6.28 0.82
C ALA A 193 -10.09 7.05 -0.03
N ALA A 194 -11.25 7.25 0.57
CA ALA A 194 -12.27 8.21 0.15
C ALA A 194 -12.88 8.88 1.38
N GLY A 195 -13.35 10.12 1.22
CA GLY A 195 -13.99 10.87 2.32
C GLY A 195 -13.11 11.01 3.57
N GLY A 196 -11.78 11.04 3.42
CA GLY A 196 -10.84 11.15 4.55
C GLY A 196 -10.64 9.88 5.37
N ARG A 197 -11.02 8.70 4.85
CA ARG A 197 -10.84 7.41 5.52
C ARG A 197 -10.29 6.35 4.58
N ASN A 198 -9.30 5.58 5.04
CA ASN A 198 -8.80 4.42 4.30
C ASN A 198 -9.84 3.29 4.33
N GLY A 199 -10.25 2.85 3.16
CA GLY A 199 -11.25 1.80 2.95
C GLY A 199 -10.68 0.48 2.43
N HIS A 200 -9.47 0.52 1.85
CA HIS A 200 -8.83 -0.64 1.22
C HIS A 200 -7.32 -0.64 1.45
N ALA A 201 -6.70 -1.82 1.35
CA ALA A 201 -5.26 -1.99 1.50
C ALA A 201 -4.74 -3.03 0.51
N GLY A 202 -3.52 -2.81 0.02
CA GLY A 202 -2.76 -3.76 -0.78
C GLY A 202 -1.29 -3.73 -0.39
N MET A 203 -0.54 -4.74 -0.79
CA MET A 203 0.90 -4.82 -0.59
C MET A 203 1.59 -4.80 -1.95
N LEU A 204 2.67 -4.03 -2.11
CA LEU A 204 3.47 -4.04 -3.32
C LEU A 204 4.16 -5.39 -3.48
N VAL A 205 4.16 -5.92 -4.71
CA VAL A 205 4.85 -7.18 -5.05
C VAL A 205 5.94 -6.96 -6.09
N THR A 206 5.81 -5.92 -6.91
CA THR A 206 6.86 -5.51 -7.85
C THR A 206 6.93 -3.99 -7.92
N VAL A 207 8.13 -3.48 -8.16
CA VAL A 207 8.41 -2.09 -8.52
C VAL A 207 9.50 -2.12 -9.59
N ASP A 208 9.21 -1.57 -10.76
CA ASP A 208 10.20 -1.34 -11.80
C ASP A 208 11.02 -0.10 -11.42
N THR A 209 12.29 -0.31 -11.11
CA THR A 209 13.19 0.76 -10.63
C THR A 209 13.54 1.78 -11.72
N SER A 210 13.26 1.48 -12.99
CA SER A 210 13.55 2.37 -14.13
C SER A 210 12.36 3.25 -14.52
N THR A 211 11.14 2.74 -14.36
CA THR A 211 9.92 3.45 -14.75
C THR A 211 9.09 3.94 -13.56
N GLY A 212 9.32 3.39 -12.36
CA GLY A 212 8.45 3.58 -11.20
C GLY A 212 7.13 2.80 -11.30
N GLU A 213 6.96 1.94 -12.31
CA GLU A 213 5.76 1.13 -12.43
C GLU A 213 5.71 0.11 -11.27
N ALA A 214 4.65 0.17 -10.45
CA ALA A 214 4.48 -0.71 -9.32
C ALA A 214 3.23 -1.58 -9.47
N ARG A 215 3.32 -2.84 -9.04
CA ARG A 215 2.18 -3.76 -8.94
C ARG A 215 1.99 -4.19 -7.50
N MET A 216 0.74 -4.44 -7.15
CA MET A 216 0.33 -4.82 -5.81
C MET A 216 -0.48 -6.11 -5.81
N THR A 217 -0.70 -6.61 -4.61
CA THR A 217 -1.59 -7.72 -4.34
C THR A 217 -2.66 -7.39 -3.30
N CYS A 218 -3.85 -7.96 -3.47
CA CYS A 218 -4.97 -7.86 -2.54
C CYS A 218 -6.00 -9.00 -2.73
N HIS A 219 -6.55 -9.54 -1.63
CA HIS A 219 -7.59 -10.58 -1.66
C HIS A 219 -8.99 -10.09 -2.01
N SER A 220 -9.38 -8.91 -1.50
CA SER A 220 -10.74 -8.39 -1.67
C SER A 220 -11.15 -8.24 -3.13
N THR A 221 -10.17 -8.05 -4.00
CA THR A 221 -10.40 -7.74 -5.41
C THR A 221 -9.52 -8.58 -6.33
N MET A 222 -8.94 -9.66 -5.78
CA MET A 222 -8.00 -10.56 -6.44
C MET A 222 -7.07 -9.78 -7.35
N ASP A 223 -6.32 -8.85 -6.78
CA ASP A 223 -5.26 -8.18 -7.50
C ASP A 223 -3.97 -8.98 -7.32
N HIS A 224 -3.35 -9.35 -8.42
CA HIS A 224 -1.99 -9.87 -8.46
C HIS A 224 -1.46 -9.81 -9.90
N PRO A 225 -0.18 -9.47 -10.14
CA PRO A 225 0.40 -9.46 -11.49
C PRO A 225 0.37 -10.82 -12.20
N ASP A 226 0.25 -11.93 -11.46
CA ASP A 226 0.13 -13.28 -12.05
C ASP A 226 -1.19 -13.51 -12.81
N LEU A 227 -2.21 -12.67 -12.59
CA LEU A 227 -3.48 -12.80 -13.29
C LEU A 227 -3.37 -12.38 -14.76
N GLY A 228 -2.41 -11.53 -15.08
CA GLY A 228 -2.17 -11.10 -16.45
C GLY A 228 -1.42 -9.76 -16.56
N PRO A 229 -1.04 -9.34 -17.78
CA PRO A 229 -0.19 -8.16 -18.00
C PRO A 229 -0.77 -6.83 -17.49
N SER A 230 -2.10 -6.70 -17.47
CA SER A 230 -2.81 -5.50 -16.97
C SER A 230 -3.16 -5.57 -15.48
N GLU A 231 -2.81 -6.66 -14.81
CA GLU A 231 -3.33 -6.99 -13.48
C GLU A 231 -2.39 -6.57 -12.36
N GLY A 232 -2.97 -6.37 -11.17
CA GLY A 232 -2.23 -5.89 -10.01
C GLY A 232 -1.73 -4.45 -10.13
N THR A 233 -2.15 -3.67 -11.13
CA THR A 233 -1.87 -2.23 -11.16
C THR A 233 -2.55 -1.58 -9.95
N TRP A 234 -1.83 -0.78 -9.17
CA TRP A 234 -2.47 -0.12 -8.03
C TRP A 234 -3.44 0.97 -8.46
N GLN A 235 -3.23 1.55 -9.65
CA GLN A 235 -4.03 2.64 -10.22
C GLN A 235 -5.48 2.22 -10.46
N ILE A 236 -5.76 0.94 -10.72
CA ILE A 236 -7.14 0.45 -10.92
C ILE A 236 -8.03 0.76 -9.70
N ARG A 237 -7.46 0.80 -8.49
CA ARG A 237 -8.17 1.13 -7.25
C ARG A 237 -8.44 2.61 -7.08
N THR A 238 -7.80 3.45 -7.86
CA THR A 238 -8.00 4.90 -7.85
C THR A 238 -8.93 5.38 -8.95
N GLN A 239 -9.45 4.47 -9.77
CA GLN A 239 -10.43 4.79 -10.80
C GLN A 239 -11.82 4.95 -10.16
N GLY A 240 -12.52 6.01 -10.56
CA GLY A 240 -13.86 6.32 -10.03
C GLY A 240 -13.85 6.99 -8.66
N GLU A 241 -15.01 6.97 -8.00
CA GLU A 241 -15.24 7.69 -6.74
C GLU A 241 -14.90 6.86 -5.48
N GLU A 242 -14.66 5.55 -5.62
CA GLU A 242 -14.54 4.66 -4.47
C GLU A 242 -13.31 4.95 -3.63
N HIS A 243 -12.13 5.13 -4.24
CA HIS A 243 -10.88 5.41 -3.52
C HIS A 243 -9.88 6.33 -4.30
N PRO A 244 -10.18 7.61 -4.53
CA PRO A 244 -9.34 8.51 -5.32
C PRO A 244 -8.00 8.88 -4.66
N PHE A 245 -7.79 8.52 -3.38
CA PHE A 245 -6.62 8.89 -2.60
C PHE A 245 -5.78 7.68 -2.19
N VAL A 246 -4.46 7.86 -2.14
CA VAL A 246 -3.47 6.81 -1.84
C VAL A 246 -2.53 7.27 -0.72
N SER A 247 -2.26 6.37 0.23
CA SER A 247 -1.15 6.51 1.17
C SER A 247 -0.12 5.41 0.89
N ILE A 248 1.16 5.81 0.80
CA ILE A 248 2.29 4.91 0.61
C ILE A 248 3.03 4.78 1.95
N LEU A 249 3.06 3.56 2.48
CA LEU A 249 3.69 3.21 3.74
C LEU A 249 4.90 2.31 3.44
N HIS A 250 6.09 2.86 3.61
CA HIS A 250 7.34 2.24 3.22
C HIS A 250 8.09 1.71 4.44
N PHE A 251 8.42 0.42 4.45
CA PHE A 251 9.29 -0.16 5.49
C PHE A 251 10.72 0.27 5.20
N SER A 252 11.38 0.90 6.17
CA SER A 252 12.60 1.70 5.91
C SER A 252 13.86 1.15 6.56
N ASP A 253 13.78 -0.04 7.16
CA ASP A 253 14.89 -0.66 7.88
C ASP A 253 16.06 -1.05 6.97
N ASP A 254 15.78 -1.27 5.69
CA ASP A 254 16.73 -1.62 4.64
C ASP A 254 17.01 -0.47 3.67
N ASP A 255 16.68 0.78 4.03
CA ASP A 255 16.98 1.94 3.22
C ASP A 255 18.49 2.17 3.06
N PRO A 256 18.95 2.59 1.86
CA PRO A 256 20.34 2.98 1.69
C PRO A 256 20.65 4.19 2.57
N ALA A 257 21.71 4.07 3.38
CA ALA A 257 22.17 5.18 4.21
C ALA A 257 22.62 6.35 3.31
N PRO A 258 22.17 7.59 3.58
CA PRO A 258 22.67 8.76 2.87
C PRO A 258 24.19 8.91 3.04
N SER A 259 24.85 9.42 2.00
CA SER A 259 26.30 9.73 2.10
C SER A 259 26.57 10.75 3.21
N ALA A 260 27.82 10.80 3.69
CA ALA A 260 28.21 11.78 4.70
C ALA A 260 28.00 13.23 4.21
N ALA A 261 28.21 13.46 2.91
CA ALA A 261 27.97 14.75 2.26
C ALA A 261 26.49 15.15 2.32
N LEU A 262 25.57 14.24 1.98
CA LEU A 262 24.13 14.51 2.07
C LEU A 262 23.68 14.68 3.54
N THR A 263 24.23 13.87 4.45
CA THR A 263 23.94 13.99 5.89
C THR A 263 24.39 15.35 6.46
N ALA A 264 25.44 15.94 5.90
CA ALA A 264 25.91 17.28 6.28
C ALA A 264 24.94 18.40 5.87
N LEU A 265 23.99 18.14 4.97
CA LEU A 265 22.93 19.08 4.57
C LEU A 265 21.84 19.26 5.64
N ALA A 266 21.85 18.48 6.72
CA ALA A 266 20.90 18.64 7.82
C ALA A 266 20.94 20.06 8.41
N GLY A 267 19.77 20.56 8.78
CA GLY A 267 19.55 21.90 9.31
C GLY A 267 18.49 22.67 8.52
N TRP A 268 18.48 23.99 8.72
CA TRP A 268 17.54 24.91 8.09
C TRP A 268 18.04 25.44 6.75
N TRP A 269 17.11 25.60 5.83
CA TRP A 269 17.29 26.14 4.49
C TRP A 269 16.16 27.12 4.18
N LYS A 270 16.49 28.25 3.57
CA LYS A 270 15.54 29.18 2.98
C LYS A 270 15.26 28.73 1.54
N LEU A 271 14.00 28.40 1.25
CA LEU A 271 13.54 28.04 -0.08
C LEU A 271 12.93 29.26 -0.78
N ALA A 272 13.31 29.49 -2.02
CA ALA A 272 12.62 30.38 -2.96
C ALA A 272 11.95 29.54 -4.03
N LEU A 273 10.64 29.36 -3.91
CA LEU A 273 9.80 28.65 -4.87
C LEU A 273 9.25 29.65 -5.91
N LEU A 274 9.40 29.32 -7.19
CA LEU A 274 8.94 30.16 -8.31
C LEU A 274 9.45 31.62 -8.23
N GLY A 275 10.61 31.84 -7.59
CA GLY A 275 11.20 33.16 -7.37
C GLY A 275 10.38 34.13 -6.50
N THR A 276 9.21 33.73 -5.99
CA THR A 276 8.24 34.66 -5.37
C THR A 276 7.77 34.21 -3.99
N LYS A 277 7.75 32.90 -3.73
CA LYS A 277 7.31 32.34 -2.44
C LYS A 277 8.52 31.91 -1.63
N THR A 278 8.72 32.54 -0.48
CA THR A 278 9.75 32.11 0.49
C THR A 278 9.16 31.14 1.50
N LEU A 279 9.81 29.99 1.65
CA LEU A 279 9.53 28.98 2.67
C LEU A 279 10.82 28.64 3.43
N TYR A 280 10.71 27.98 4.58
CA TYR A 280 11.85 27.54 5.37
C TYR A 280 11.77 26.03 5.55
N LEU A 281 12.72 25.31 4.96
CA LEU A 281 12.86 23.85 5.00
C LEU A 281 13.82 23.47 6.13
N HIS A 282 13.46 22.43 6.88
CA HIS A 282 14.33 21.81 7.87
C HIS A 282 14.54 20.34 7.50
N LEU A 283 15.80 19.95 7.33
CA LEU A 283 16.22 18.57 7.10
C LEU A 283 16.86 17.99 8.35
N THR A 284 16.41 16.82 8.79
CA THR A 284 17.04 16.06 9.88
C THR A 284 18.07 15.09 9.31
N LYS A 285 19.07 14.69 10.10
CA LYS A 285 20.03 13.65 9.70
C LYS A 285 19.40 12.28 9.46
N THR A 286 18.23 12.03 10.03
CA THR A 286 17.51 10.74 9.96
C THR A 286 16.52 10.68 8.79
N GLY A 287 16.64 11.57 7.79
CA GLY A 287 15.79 11.50 6.60
C GLY A 287 14.40 12.12 6.76
N ALA A 288 14.08 12.84 7.84
CA ALA A 288 12.82 13.60 7.95
C ALA A 288 12.99 15.02 7.44
N ALA A 289 11.97 15.53 6.75
CA ALA A 289 11.86 16.88 6.22
C ALA A 289 10.59 17.57 6.75
N ALA A 290 10.67 18.88 6.95
CA ALA A 290 9.54 19.70 7.34
C ALA A 290 9.72 21.12 6.82
N TRP A 291 8.64 21.83 6.47
CA TRP A 291 8.76 23.25 6.12
C TRP A 291 7.78 24.13 6.88
N THR A 292 8.14 25.41 7.03
CA THR A 292 7.31 26.48 7.62
C THR A 292 7.30 27.72 6.73
N ALA A 293 6.21 28.47 6.72
CA ALA A 293 6.16 29.77 6.03
C ALA A 293 6.92 30.87 6.78
N ARG A 294 7.10 30.71 8.10
CA ARG A 294 7.78 31.68 8.96
C ARG A 294 9.23 31.28 9.17
N LYS A 295 10.09 32.30 9.24
CA LYS A 295 11.52 32.17 9.55
C LYS A 295 11.69 31.50 10.92
N PRO A 296 12.55 30.48 11.04
CA PRO A 296 12.83 29.84 12.31
C PRO A 296 13.62 30.77 13.23
N THR A 297 13.42 30.64 14.53
CA THR A 297 14.16 31.39 15.57
C THR A 297 15.20 30.54 16.30
N GLY A 298 15.28 29.24 15.98
CA GLY A 298 16.20 28.30 16.61
C GLY A 298 16.69 27.23 15.63
N THR A 299 17.59 26.38 16.10
CA THR A 299 18.27 25.36 15.26
C THR A 299 17.53 24.02 15.18
N GLY A 300 16.53 23.81 16.03
CA GLY A 300 15.74 22.58 16.06
C GLY A 300 14.66 22.53 14.98
N ALA A 301 14.13 21.33 14.75
CA ALA A 301 13.00 21.10 13.86
C ALA A 301 11.75 21.89 14.31
N PRO A 302 10.88 22.30 13.38
CA PRO A 302 9.66 23.03 13.72
C PRO A 302 8.68 22.14 14.51
N SER A 303 8.11 22.68 15.58
CA SER A 303 7.08 21.98 16.36
C SER A 303 5.72 21.89 15.63
N LYS A 304 5.40 22.91 14.82
CA LYS A 304 4.17 23.00 14.00
C LYS A 304 4.54 23.31 12.54
N PRO A 305 5.06 22.33 11.80
CA PRO A 305 5.35 22.52 10.39
C PRO A 305 4.06 22.67 9.58
N ALA A 306 4.17 23.37 8.45
CA ALA A 306 3.10 23.48 7.48
C ALA A 306 2.98 22.22 6.60
N ALA A 307 4.10 21.55 6.32
CA ALA A 307 4.09 20.19 5.78
C ALA A 307 5.23 19.33 6.35
N ARG A 308 5.05 18.01 6.26
CA ARG A 308 6.01 17.00 6.67
C ARG A 308 6.32 16.09 5.49
N GLY A 309 7.53 15.57 5.45
CA GLY A 309 7.99 14.67 4.42
C GLY A 309 9.22 13.89 4.87
N HIS A 310 9.77 13.14 3.93
CA HIS A 310 11.02 12.40 4.09
C HIS A 310 11.95 12.73 2.93
N TRP A 311 13.25 12.77 3.20
CA TRP A 311 14.27 12.97 2.17
C TRP A 311 15.16 11.74 2.05
N PHE A 312 15.58 11.48 0.82
CA PHE A 312 16.38 10.34 0.39
C PHE A 312 17.51 10.84 -0.51
N ALA A 313 18.57 10.06 -0.67
CA ALA A 313 19.49 10.29 -1.77
C ALA A 313 18.76 10.02 -3.11
N ASP A 314 19.07 10.80 -4.14
CA ASP A 314 18.64 10.45 -5.49
C ASP A 314 19.30 9.14 -5.96
N ALA A 315 18.85 8.57 -7.07
CA ALA A 315 19.36 7.30 -7.58
C ALA A 315 20.88 7.34 -7.89
N ALA A 316 21.42 8.53 -8.20
CA ALA A 316 22.85 8.73 -8.43
C ALA A 316 23.67 8.90 -7.13
N GLY A 317 23.01 9.11 -5.98
CA GLY A 317 23.66 9.38 -4.70
C GLY A 317 24.29 10.77 -4.57
N THR A 318 24.00 11.67 -5.52
CA THR A 318 24.63 13.00 -5.63
C THR A 318 23.71 14.14 -5.23
N GLY A 319 22.40 13.93 -5.31
CA GLY A 319 21.36 14.86 -4.91
C GLY A 319 20.48 14.27 -3.81
N LEU A 320 19.44 15.01 -3.46
CA LEU A 320 18.41 14.55 -2.55
C LEU A 320 17.02 14.70 -3.17
N VAL A 321 16.15 13.74 -2.89
CA VAL A 321 14.73 13.76 -3.24
C VAL A 321 13.93 13.88 -1.95
N ILE A 322 13.08 14.89 -1.84
CA ILE A 322 12.12 15.05 -0.74
C ILE A 322 10.75 14.62 -1.24
N VAL A 323 10.10 13.72 -0.52
CA VAL A 323 8.70 13.39 -0.73
C VAL A 323 7.88 13.94 0.42
N TRP A 324 6.94 14.80 0.09
CA TRP A 324 5.99 15.39 1.01
C TRP A 324 4.75 14.51 1.16
N GLN A 325 4.12 14.54 2.33
CA GLN A 325 2.97 13.68 2.62
C GLN A 325 1.74 13.97 1.72
N ASN A 326 1.65 15.15 1.12
CA ASN A 326 0.63 15.48 0.11
C ASN A 326 0.95 14.89 -1.28
N GLY A 327 2.09 14.21 -1.45
CA GLY A 327 2.53 13.61 -2.71
C GLY A 327 3.34 14.53 -3.62
N SER A 328 3.68 15.77 -3.22
CA SER A 328 4.63 16.58 -3.98
C SER A 328 6.06 16.08 -3.78
N VAL A 329 6.89 16.27 -4.81
CA VAL A 329 8.27 15.81 -4.83
C VAL A 329 9.21 16.98 -5.10
N ASP A 330 10.20 17.18 -4.23
CA ASP A 330 11.30 18.09 -4.48
C ASP A 330 12.55 17.28 -4.88
N ALA A 331 13.21 17.64 -5.97
CA ALA A 331 14.53 17.13 -6.32
C ALA A 331 15.54 18.26 -6.19
N LEU A 332 16.59 18.08 -5.39
CA LEU A 332 17.56 19.12 -5.06
C LEU A 332 19.00 18.60 -5.21
N THR A 333 19.83 19.37 -5.91
CA THR A 333 21.26 19.09 -6.07
C THR A 333 22.08 20.16 -5.34
N PRO A 334 22.97 19.76 -4.42
CA PRO A 334 23.89 20.70 -3.77
C PRO A 334 24.81 21.38 -4.79
N ALA A 335 24.97 22.69 -4.66
CA ALA A 335 25.99 23.42 -5.39
C ALA A 335 27.38 23.15 -4.79
N ALA A 336 28.43 23.48 -5.54
CA ALA A 336 29.82 23.30 -5.11
C ALA A 336 30.18 24.08 -3.82
N ASP A 337 29.43 25.13 -3.49
CA ASP A 337 29.62 25.93 -2.28
C ASP A 337 29.08 25.27 -1.00
N ALA A 338 28.26 24.20 -1.14
CA ALA A 338 27.50 23.57 -0.06
C ALA A 338 26.62 24.53 0.78
N GLN A 339 26.42 25.76 0.31
CA GLN A 339 25.56 26.79 0.90
C GLN A 339 24.27 26.98 0.11
N SER A 340 24.20 26.43 -1.10
CA SER A 340 23.00 26.44 -1.94
C SER A 340 22.68 25.05 -2.51
N MET A 341 21.41 24.84 -2.82
CA MET A 341 20.92 23.70 -3.59
C MET A 341 19.97 24.22 -4.64
N VAL A 342 20.04 23.66 -5.85
CA VAL A 342 19.17 24.01 -6.97
C VAL A 342 18.37 22.79 -7.38
N GLY A 343 17.16 23.00 -7.86
CA GLY A 343 16.33 21.88 -8.29
C GLY A 343 14.90 22.27 -8.59
N THR A 344 13.98 21.36 -8.32
CA THR A 344 12.56 21.53 -8.66
C THR A 344 11.63 21.01 -7.55
N GLU A 345 10.42 21.59 -7.45
CA GLU A 345 9.24 21.03 -6.76
C GLU A 345 8.21 20.70 -7.83
N ASP A 346 7.86 19.43 -8.03
CA ASP A 346 6.95 18.99 -9.11
C ASP A 346 7.28 19.70 -10.45
N GLU A 347 8.56 19.70 -10.84
CA GLU A 347 9.13 20.36 -12.05
C GLU A 347 9.29 21.89 -11.99
N TRP A 348 8.76 22.57 -10.98
CA TRP A 348 8.90 24.02 -10.82
C TRP A 348 10.23 24.41 -10.21
N PRO A 349 10.95 25.42 -10.74
CA PRO A 349 12.26 25.81 -10.21
C PRO A 349 12.24 26.15 -8.71
N LEU A 350 13.21 25.57 -8.00
CA LEU A 350 13.42 25.68 -6.57
C LEU A 350 14.88 26.03 -6.28
N LEU A 351 15.10 27.05 -5.45
CA LEU A 351 16.42 27.40 -4.91
C LEU A 351 16.38 27.31 -3.39
N ALA A 352 17.31 26.56 -2.80
CA ALA A 352 17.53 26.49 -1.37
C ALA A 352 18.85 27.18 -1.01
N THR A 353 18.86 28.01 0.04
CA THR A 353 20.11 28.60 0.58
C THR A 353 20.16 28.45 2.11
N ARG A 354 21.37 28.35 2.67
CA ARG A 354 21.55 28.33 4.13
C ARG A 354 21.38 29.71 4.77
N ASP A 355 21.34 30.76 3.98
CA ASP A 355 21.23 32.14 4.47
C ASP A 355 19.84 32.41 5.07
N LEU A 356 19.76 32.22 6.38
CA LEU A 356 18.68 32.70 7.21
C LEU A 356 18.93 34.15 7.67
N GLY A 357 19.75 34.95 6.97
CA GLY A 357 19.97 36.38 7.21
C GLY A 357 18.69 37.18 7.33
#